data_AF-A0A8S3HA91-F1
#
_entry.id   AF-A0A8S3HA91-F1
#
_cell.length_a   1.000
_cell.length_b   1.000
_cell.length_c   1.000
_cell.angle_alpha   90.00
_cell.angle_beta   90.00
_cell.angle_gamma   90.00
#
_symmetry.space_group_name_H-M   'P 1'
#
loop_
_entity.id
_entity.type
_entity.pdbx_description
1 polymer ?
#
loop_
_entity_poly.entity_id
_entity_poly.type
_entity_poly.pdbx_seq_one_letter_code
_entity_poly.pdbx_strand_id
1 'polypeptide(L)'
;MGNTDSKVDFRAAIAQLAARSQQIESNDESFWDQFWSDKISNVQDIFALVPAAEIRSLRDESPSSLAILCNKLVDRLQQAAEHSCQTERDQIAAINCVRLLTRLLPYIFEESEWRGFFWSDIPNGQQQTTTSNGDYLSKPPLAQRLLQTLADLLFCPDFTVSSKKKKGPDNPEDIHTIDSCEYIWEAGVGCAHSPVHSPSNDRHRTEILKLLLACFSETIYMKPS
;
A
#
# COMPACT_ATOMS: atom_id res chain seq x y z
N MET A 1 1.45 -20.31 -20.84
CA MET A 1 2.44 -21.00 -19.98
C MET A 1 3.02 -20.10 -18.88
N GLY A 2 2.99 -18.76 -18.96
CA GLY A 2 3.70 -17.88 -18.00
C GLY A 2 3.09 -17.65 -16.60
N ASN A 3 1.88 -18.14 -16.28
CA ASN A 3 1.28 -17.89 -14.95
C ASN A 3 1.85 -18.83 -13.87
N THR A 4 2.19 -20.07 -14.21
CA THR A 4 2.76 -21.04 -13.25
C THR A 4 4.18 -20.61 -12.83
N ASP A 5 5.03 -20.24 -13.79
CA ASP A 5 6.40 -19.80 -13.52
C ASP A 5 6.41 -18.55 -12.63
N SER A 6 5.51 -17.60 -12.90
CA SER A 6 5.41 -16.37 -12.10
C SER A 6 4.99 -16.63 -10.64
N LYS A 7 4.12 -17.62 -10.38
CA LYS A 7 3.76 -18.03 -9.02
C LYS A 7 4.92 -18.70 -8.31
N VAL A 8 5.74 -19.48 -9.03
CA VAL A 8 6.95 -20.10 -8.50
C VAL A 8 7.98 -19.02 -8.14
N ASP A 9 8.22 -18.06 -9.02
CA ASP A 9 9.14 -16.95 -8.79
C ASP A 9 8.75 -16.14 -7.54
N PHE A 10 7.46 -15.80 -7.41
CA PHE A 10 6.95 -15.08 -6.25
C PHE A 10 7.10 -15.88 -4.95
N ARG A 11 6.85 -17.19 -4.97
CA ARG A 11 7.09 -18.07 -3.80
C ARG A 11 8.56 -18.12 -3.44
N ALA A 12 9.43 -18.20 -4.44
CA ALA A 12 10.86 -18.15 -4.23
C ALA A 12 11.28 -16.82 -3.60
N ALA A 13 10.71 -15.68 -4.03
CA ALA A 13 10.98 -14.38 -3.43
C ALA A 13 10.55 -14.29 -1.95
N ILE A 14 9.37 -14.81 -1.59
CA ILE A 14 8.93 -14.87 -0.18
C ILE A 14 9.87 -15.77 0.65
N ALA A 15 10.25 -16.94 0.12
CA ALA A 15 11.17 -17.85 0.80
C ALA A 15 12.57 -17.22 0.99
N GLN A 16 13.04 -16.44 0.02
CA GLN A 16 14.30 -15.69 0.12
C GLN A 16 14.24 -14.63 1.23
N LEU A 17 13.12 -13.92 1.40
CA LEU A 17 12.94 -12.96 2.51
C LEU A 17 13.03 -13.63 3.89
N ALA A 18 12.49 -14.85 4.00
CA ALA A 18 12.50 -15.62 5.25
C ALA A 18 13.87 -16.26 5.53
N ALA A 19 14.71 -16.47 4.51
CA ALA A 19 16.01 -17.10 4.65
C ALA A 19 17.02 -16.18 5.35
N ARG A 20 17.39 -16.50 6.60
CA ARG A 20 18.35 -15.73 7.42
C ARG A 20 19.74 -15.52 6.78
N SER A 21 20.13 -16.38 5.82
CA SER A 21 21.44 -16.33 5.15
C SER A 21 21.52 -15.38 3.96
N GLN A 22 20.39 -14.86 3.46
CA GLN A 22 20.34 -13.97 2.30
C GLN A 22 19.90 -12.58 2.72
N GLN A 23 20.86 -11.65 2.85
CA GLN A 23 20.52 -10.24 2.93
C GLN A 23 20.15 -9.75 1.53
N ILE A 24 18.87 -9.46 1.33
CA ILE A 24 18.39 -8.83 0.10
C ILE A 24 18.70 -7.34 0.18
N GLU A 25 19.43 -6.82 -0.81
CA GLU A 25 19.76 -5.41 -0.86
C GLU A 25 18.49 -4.57 -1.06
N SER A 26 18.32 -3.50 -0.27
CA SER A 26 17.13 -2.66 -0.33
C SER A 26 16.98 -1.89 -1.66
N ASN A 27 18.02 -1.85 -2.50
CA ASN A 27 18.06 -1.20 -3.80
C ASN A 27 17.85 -2.18 -4.99
N ASP A 28 17.65 -3.47 -4.74
CA ASP A 28 17.37 -4.45 -5.81
C ASP A 28 15.92 -4.32 -6.31
N GLU A 29 15.66 -3.31 -7.13
CA GLU A 29 14.34 -3.04 -7.69
C GLU A 29 13.78 -4.23 -8.50
N SER A 30 14.65 -5.04 -9.12
CA SER A 30 14.23 -6.21 -9.90
C SER A 30 13.63 -7.30 -9.04
N PHE A 31 14.16 -7.47 -7.82
CA PHE A 31 13.61 -8.36 -6.82
C PHE A 31 12.25 -7.85 -6.32
N TRP A 32 12.18 -6.57 -5.93
CA TRP A 32 10.98 -6.00 -5.33
C TRP A 32 9.81 -5.86 -6.33
N ASP A 33 10.09 -5.61 -7.60
CA ASP A 33 9.07 -5.48 -8.67
C ASP A 33 8.18 -6.74 -8.80
N GLN A 34 8.67 -7.90 -8.36
CA GLN A 34 7.91 -9.15 -8.39
C GLN A 34 6.65 -9.08 -7.51
N PHE A 35 6.67 -8.34 -6.40
CA PHE A 35 5.57 -8.28 -5.43
C PHE A 35 4.35 -7.51 -5.91
N TRP A 36 4.53 -6.57 -6.83
CA TRP A 36 3.46 -5.73 -7.38
C TRP A 36 3.33 -5.86 -8.90
N SER A 37 3.88 -6.94 -9.47
CA SER A 37 3.73 -7.28 -10.88
C SER A 37 2.29 -7.69 -11.24
N ASP A 38 1.93 -7.52 -12.50
CA ASP A 38 0.64 -7.95 -13.10
C ASP A 38 0.45 -9.47 -13.14
N LYS A 39 1.54 -10.21 -13.02
CA LYS A 39 1.59 -11.67 -13.01
C LYS A 39 0.79 -12.31 -11.87
N ILE A 40 0.67 -11.62 -10.72
CA ILE A 40 -0.12 -12.08 -9.57
C ILE A 40 -1.07 -10.97 -9.15
N SER A 41 -2.23 -10.94 -9.81
CA SER A 41 -3.23 -9.88 -9.65
C SER A 41 -4.54 -10.35 -9.01
N ASN A 42 -4.60 -11.59 -8.51
CA ASN A 42 -5.76 -12.10 -7.77
C ASN A 42 -5.44 -12.18 -6.26
N VAL A 43 -6.32 -11.63 -5.42
CA VAL A 43 -6.21 -11.69 -3.95
C VAL A 43 -6.16 -13.13 -3.43
N GLN A 44 -6.89 -14.07 -4.04
CA GLN A 44 -6.88 -15.48 -3.63
C GLN A 44 -5.52 -16.13 -3.90
N ASP A 45 -4.87 -15.76 -5.01
CA ASP A 45 -3.52 -16.23 -5.30
C ASP A 45 -2.52 -15.66 -4.30
N ILE A 46 -2.60 -14.37 -3.95
CA ILE A 46 -1.74 -13.78 -2.91
C ILE A 46 -1.89 -14.51 -1.58
N PHE A 47 -3.13 -14.78 -1.15
CA PHE A 47 -3.38 -15.45 0.13
C PHE A 47 -2.91 -16.91 0.13
N ALA A 48 -3.01 -17.60 -1.00
CA ALA A 48 -2.49 -18.95 -1.17
C ALA A 48 -0.95 -19.00 -1.23
N LEU A 49 -0.33 -18.00 -1.87
CA LEU A 49 1.12 -17.91 -2.05
C LEU A 49 1.84 -17.34 -0.83
N VAL A 50 1.14 -16.64 0.07
CA VAL A 50 1.68 -16.11 1.33
C VAL A 50 0.89 -16.67 2.53
N PRO A 51 1.16 -17.92 2.95
CA PRO A 51 0.50 -18.57 4.08
C PRO A 51 0.81 -17.91 5.42
N ALA A 52 -0.09 -18.07 6.39
CA ALA A 52 0.03 -17.45 7.72
C ALA A 52 1.31 -17.88 8.46
N ALA A 53 1.65 -19.17 8.37
CA ALA A 53 2.84 -19.72 9.01
C ALA A 53 4.13 -19.09 8.47
N GLU A 54 4.17 -18.78 7.18
CA GLU A 54 5.33 -18.19 6.53
C GLU A 54 5.50 -16.71 6.90
N ILE A 55 4.39 -15.97 7.05
CA ILE A 55 4.43 -14.59 7.53
C ILE A 55 4.95 -14.53 8.98
N ARG A 56 4.49 -15.44 9.84
CA ARG A 56 4.97 -15.53 11.23
C ARG A 56 6.44 -15.93 11.29
N SER A 57 6.86 -16.94 10.51
CA SER A 57 8.28 -17.31 10.41
C SER A 57 9.13 -16.15 9.90
N LEU A 58 8.70 -15.42 8.86
CA LEU A 58 9.37 -14.23 8.37
C LEU A 58 9.47 -13.13 9.45
N ARG A 59 8.40 -12.89 10.20
CA ARG A 59 8.35 -11.94 11.33
C ARG A 59 9.32 -12.31 12.45
N ASP A 60 9.36 -13.59 12.83
CA ASP A 60 10.11 -14.07 13.99
C ASP A 60 11.59 -14.33 13.66
N GLU A 61 11.90 -14.82 12.46
CA GLU A 61 13.24 -15.26 12.06
C GLU A 61 14.03 -14.19 11.32
N SER A 62 13.35 -13.28 10.62
CA SER A 62 13.92 -12.25 9.73
C SER A 62 13.12 -10.92 9.77
N PRO A 63 12.96 -10.29 10.96
CA PRO A 63 12.14 -9.08 11.14
C PRO A 63 12.62 -7.89 10.30
N SER A 64 13.93 -7.78 10.05
CA SER A 64 14.48 -6.73 9.19
C SER A 64 13.99 -6.84 7.74
N SER A 65 13.91 -8.04 7.18
CA SER A 65 13.44 -8.27 5.81
C SER A 65 11.95 -7.95 5.69
N LEU A 66 11.15 -8.30 6.69
CA LEU A 66 9.74 -7.92 6.74
C LEU A 66 9.54 -6.41 6.84
N ALA A 67 10.36 -5.74 7.67
CA ALA A 67 10.33 -4.28 7.79
C ALA A 67 10.68 -3.58 6.46
N ILE A 68 11.67 -4.09 5.71
CA ILE A 68 12.02 -3.59 4.37
C ILE A 68 10.87 -3.83 3.39
N LEU A 69 10.27 -5.02 3.38
CA LEU A 69 9.12 -5.33 2.53
C LEU A 69 7.96 -4.35 2.79
N CYS A 70 7.58 -4.15 4.05
CA CYS A 70 6.53 -3.20 4.40
C CYS A 70 6.87 -1.76 3.95
N ASN A 71 8.12 -1.32 4.11
CA ASN A 71 8.54 -0.01 3.61
C ASN A 71 8.42 0.09 2.09
N LYS A 72 8.91 -0.92 1.34
CA LYS A 72 8.83 -0.95 -0.12
C LYS A 72 7.39 -0.94 -0.63
N LEU A 73 6.49 -1.69 0.01
CA LEU A 73 5.07 -1.69 -0.34
C LEU A 73 4.42 -0.32 -0.14
N VAL A 74 4.77 0.38 0.95
CA VAL A 74 4.25 1.74 1.22
C VAL A 74 4.91 2.78 0.30
N ASP A 75 6.22 2.69 0.06
CA ASP A 75 6.94 3.55 -0.90
C ASP A 75 6.31 3.42 -2.30
N ARG A 76 5.99 2.18 -2.74
CA ARG A 76 5.36 1.93 -4.03
C ARG A 76 3.91 2.46 -4.10
N LEU A 77 3.15 2.38 -3.01
CA LEU A 77 1.81 3.01 -2.93
C LEU A 77 1.89 4.52 -3.06
N GLN A 78 2.86 5.15 -2.38
CA GLN A 78 3.07 6.61 -2.46
C GLN A 78 3.41 7.03 -3.89
N GLN A 79 4.34 6.32 -4.54
CA GLN A 79 4.65 6.57 -5.95
C GLN A 79 3.41 6.42 -6.84
N ALA A 80 2.59 5.39 -6.65
CA ALA A 80 1.38 5.22 -7.44
C ALA A 80 0.37 6.37 -7.22
N ALA A 81 0.22 6.85 -5.98
CA ALA A 81 -0.65 7.97 -5.64
C ALA A 81 -0.14 9.32 -6.18
N GLU A 82 1.18 9.57 -6.11
CA GLU A 82 1.83 10.77 -6.66
C GLU A 82 1.60 10.91 -8.18
N HIS A 83 1.61 9.77 -8.90
CA HIS A 83 1.29 9.72 -10.33
C HIS A 83 -0.22 9.54 -10.59
N SER A 84 -1.07 9.71 -9.58
CA SER A 84 -2.53 9.59 -9.64
C SER A 84 -3.01 8.29 -10.30
N CYS A 85 -2.26 7.19 -10.15
CA CYS A 85 -2.59 5.89 -10.73
C CYS A 85 -2.95 5.96 -12.23
N GLN A 86 -2.27 6.82 -12.99
CA GLN A 86 -2.60 7.13 -14.39
C GLN A 86 -2.46 5.93 -15.34
N THR A 87 -1.56 4.99 -15.04
CA THR A 87 -1.31 3.82 -15.89
C THR A 87 -1.91 2.55 -15.29
N GLU A 88 -2.30 1.60 -16.14
CA GLU A 88 -2.76 0.28 -15.69
C GLU A 88 -1.71 -0.42 -14.81
N ARG A 89 -0.42 -0.26 -15.14
CA ARG A 89 0.69 -0.78 -14.33
C ARG A 89 0.67 -0.19 -12.92
N ASP A 90 0.44 1.11 -12.76
CA ASP A 90 0.40 1.74 -11.45
C ASP A 90 -0.85 1.34 -10.65
N GLN A 91 -1.99 1.17 -11.32
CA GLN A 91 -3.22 0.68 -10.69
C GLN A 91 -3.05 -0.75 -10.17
N ILE A 92 -2.51 -1.65 -11.00
CA ILE A 92 -2.19 -3.03 -10.63
C ILE A 92 -1.21 -3.04 -9.46
N ALA A 93 -0.13 -2.25 -9.55
CA ALA A 93 0.88 -2.20 -8.52
C ALA A 93 0.29 -1.73 -7.18
N ALA A 94 -0.49 -0.64 -7.19
CA ALA A 94 -1.15 -0.13 -6.00
C ALA A 94 -2.05 -1.18 -5.35
N ILE A 95 -2.92 -1.83 -6.13
CA ILE A 95 -3.84 -2.84 -5.60
C ILE A 95 -3.11 -4.08 -5.07
N ASN A 96 -2.02 -4.50 -5.70
CA ASN A 96 -1.21 -5.61 -5.20
C ASN A 96 -0.49 -5.24 -3.88
N CYS A 97 0.03 -4.02 -3.76
CA CYS A 97 0.56 -3.51 -2.49
C CYS A 97 -0.52 -3.48 -1.40
N VAL A 98 -1.73 -3.01 -1.72
CA VAL A 98 -2.88 -3.01 -0.79
C VAL A 98 -3.19 -4.43 -0.30
N ARG A 99 -3.23 -5.41 -1.21
CA ARG A 99 -3.53 -6.81 -0.86
C ARG A 99 -2.44 -7.45 -0.02
N LEU A 100 -1.17 -7.20 -0.34
CA LEU A 100 -0.05 -7.72 0.45
C LEU A 100 -0.05 -7.12 1.86
N LEU A 101 -0.22 -5.81 1.99
CA LEU A 101 -0.32 -5.18 3.31
C LEU A 101 -1.53 -5.71 4.09
N THR A 102 -2.69 -5.89 3.44
CA THR A 102 -3.89 -6.48 4.07
C THR A 102 -3.60 -7.90 4.56
N ARG A 103 -2.74 -8.63 3.84
CA ARG A 103 -2.34 -10.00 4.19
C ARG A 103 -1.32 -10.03 5.33
N LEU A 104 -0.39 -9.09 5.38
CA LEU A 104 0.73 -9.06 6.32
C LEU A 104 0.36 -8.45 7.69
N LEU A 105 -0.36 -7.33 7.69
CA LEU A 105 -0.61 -6.54 8.91
C LEU A 105 -1.24 -7.32 10.07
N PRO A 106 -2.23 -8.21 9.87
CA PRO A 106 -2.80 -9.00 10.96
C PRO A 106 -1.74 -9.77 11.76
N TYR A 107 -0.73 -10.32 11.09
CA TYR A 107 0.31 -11.12 11.72
C TYR A 107 1.44 -10.26 12.30
N ILE A 108 1.66 -9.06 11.77
CA ILE A 108 2.57 -8.08 12.37
C ILE A 108 2.00 -7.63 13.73
N PHE A 109 0.70 -7.35 13.78
CA PHE A 109 0.01 -6.88 14.99
C PHE A 109 -0.17 -7.93 16.10
N GLU A 110 0.17 -9.20 15.84
CA GLU A 110 0.21 -10.23 16.89
C GLU A 110 1.34 -9.98 17.91
N GLU A 111 2.40 -9.24 17.54
CA GLU A 111 3.56 -8.97 18.39
C GLU A 111 3.70 -7.48 18.72
N SER A 112 3.67 -7.14 20.01
CA SER A 112 3.66 -5.74 20.47
C SER A 112 4.92 -4.93 20.10
N GLU A 113 6.06 -5.60 19.89
CA GLU A 113 7.33 -4.98 19.52
C GLU A 113 7.25 -4.25 18.16
N TRP A 114 6.36 -4.70 17.26
CA TRP A 114 6.15 -4.10 15.95
C TRP A 114 5.43 -2.75 15.99
N ARG A 115 4.81 -2.38 17.11
CA ARG A 115 4.18 -1.05 17.26
C ARG A 115 5.19 0.07 17.11
N GLY A 116 6.40 -0.12 17.65
CA GLY A 116 7.48 0.85 17.53
C GLY A 116 7.83 1.12 16.06
N PHE A 117 8.04 0.04 15.30
CA PHE A 117 8.31 0.13 13.85
C PHE A 117 7.20 0.85 13.07
N PHE A 118 5.93 0.60 13.39
CA PHE A 118 4.81 1.12 12.60
C PHE A 118 4.49 2.58 12.92
N TRP A 119 4.49 2.94 14.21
CA TRP A 119 3.95 4.22 14.70
C TRP A 119 5.01 5.21 15.19
N SER A 120 6.24 4.78 15.45
CA SER A 120 7.27 5.69 15.96
C SER A 120 8.03 6.37 14.83
N ASP A 121 8.46 7.61 15.09
CA ASP A 121 9.44 8.28 14.25
C ASP A 121 10.75 7.49 14.29
N ILE A 122 11.37 7.31 13.12
CA ILE A 122 12.70 6.70 13.05
C ILE A 122 13.68 7.71 13.70
N PRO A 123 14.44 7.31 14.74
CA PRO A 123 15.40 8.21 15.38
C PRO A 123 16.35 8.83 14.34
N ASN A 124 16.53 10.15 14.40
CA ASN A 124 17.36 10.97 13.52
C ASN A 124 18.72 10.29 13.23
N GLY A 125 18.83 9.55 12.12
CA GLY A 125 20.09 8.92 11.73
C GLY A 125 20.01 7.78 10.71
N GLN A 126 18.87 7.11 10.53
CA GLN A 126 18.80 5.94 9.64
C GLN A 126 18.06 6.15 8.31
N GLN A 127 17.22 7.18 8.16
CA GLN A 127 16.53 7.51 6.89
C GLN A 127 16.37 9.03 6.71
N GLN A 128 17.48 9.76 6.76
CA GLN A 128 17.50 11.18 6.41
C GLN A 128 17.47 11.32 4.88
N THR A 129 16.40 11.89 4.34
CA THR A 129 16.42 12.40 2.97
C THR A 129 16.92 13.84 3.01
N THR A 130 18.06 14.10 2.36
CA THR A 130 18.56 15.46 2.19
C THR A 130 17.67 16.19 1.19
N THR A 131 16.96 17.21 1.66
CA THR A 131 16.33 18.16 0.74
C THR A 131 17.39 19.01 0.04
N SER A 132 17.08 19.54 -1.14
CA SER A 132 17.96 20.43 -1.91
C SER A 132 18.42 21.68 -1.14
N ASN A 133 17.74 22.00 -0.02
CA ASN A 133 18.02 23.15 0.84
C ASN A 133 18.83 22.80 2.10
N GLY A 134 19.25 21.55 2.28
CA GLY A 134 20.08 21.13 3.41
C GLY A 134 19.31 20.89 4.72
N ASP A 135 17.99 20.99 4.72
CA ASP A 135 17.17 20.62 5.87
C ASP A 135 16.95 19.11 5.93
N TYR A 136 17.24 18.53 7.09
CA TYR A 136 16.97 17.12 7.41
C TYR A 136 15.48 16.95 7.71
N LEU A 137 14.70 16.47 6.74
CA LEU A 137 13.35 16.00 7.04
C LEU A 137 13.42 14.58 7.63
N SER A 138 12.84 14.42 8.82
CA SER A 138 12.54 13.09 9.35
C SER A 138 11.48 12.44 8.47
N LYS A 139 11.71 11.21 8.01
CA LYS A 139 10.69 10.43 7.32
C LYS A 139 9.57 10.12 8.33
N PRO A 140 8.30 10.50 8.06
CA PRO A 140 7.22 10.24 8.99
C PRO A 140 7.01 8.74 9.22
N PRO A 141 6.34 8.33 10.32
CA PRO A 141 6.13 6.92 10.65
C PRO A 141 5.44 6.18 9.51
N LEU A 142 5.71 4.88 9.40
CA LEU A 142 5.16 4.04 8.33
C LEU A 142 3.62 4.08 8.32
N ALA A 143 3.00 4.07 9.50
CA ALA A 143 1.56 4.17 9.66
C ALA A 143 0.99 5.46 9.08
N GLN A 144 1.60 6.60 9.39
CA GLN A 144 1.17 7.91 8.89
C GLN A 144 1.25 7.94 7.37
N ARG A 145 2.39 7.50 6.81
CA ARG A 145 2.60 7.42 5.35
C ARG A 145 1.55 6.54 4.69
N LEU A 146 1.29 5.36 5.24
CA LEU A 146 0.30 4.44 4.72
C LEU A 146 -1.10 5.06 4.76
N LEU A 147 -1.55 5.55 5.93
CA LEU A 147 -2.90 6.09 6.10
C LEU A 147 -3.15 7.31 5.21
N GLN A 148 -2.18 8.22 5.09
CA GLN A 148 -2.27 9.36 4.17
C GLN A 148 -2.44 8.87 2.73
N THR A 149 -1.59 7.94 2.30
CA THR A 149 -1.63 7.40 0.93
C THR A 149 -2.94 6.68 0.63
N LEU A 150 -3.49 5.92 1.57
CA LEU A 150 -4.78 5.25 1.40
C LEU A 150 -5.92 6.26 1.31
N ALA A 151 -5.87 7.35 2.09
CA ALA A 151 -6.84 8.43 1.99
C ALA A 151 -6.80 9.10 0.61
N ASP A 152 -5.61 9.40 0.09
CA ASP A 152 -5.44 9.97 -1.25
C ASP A 152 -5.96 9.01 -2.34
N LEU A 153 -5.62 7.73 -2.24
CA LEU A 153 -6.06 6.69 -3.18
C LEU A 153 -7.57 6.46 -3.15
N LEU A 154 -8.26 6.65 -2.02
CA LEU A 154 -9.73 6.53 -1.91
C LEU A 154 -10.48 7.59 -2.74
N PHE A 155 -9.81 8.70 -3.06
CA PHE A 155 -10.38 9.80 -3.83
C PHE A 155 -9.60 10.11 -5.11
N CYS A 156 -8.78 9.18 -5.58
CA CYS A 156 -7.99 9.32 -6.80
C CYS A 156 -8.88 9.22 -8.06
N PRO A 157 -8.92 10.27 -8.92
CA PRO A 157 -9.63 10.22 -10.19
C PRO A 157 -9.15 9.08 -11.08
N ASP A 158 -10.08 8.49 -11.84
CA ASP A 158 -9.87 7.36 -12.76
C ASP A 158 -9.31 6.08 -12.12
N PHE A 159 -9.19 6.04 -10.79
CA PHE A 159 -8.79 4.88 -10.00
C PHE A 159 -9.88 4.44 -9.02
N THR A 160 -10.36 5.36 -8.17
CA THR A 160 -11.45 5.13 -7.21
C THR A 160 -12.57 6.14 -7.37
N VAL A 161 -12.44 7.18 -8.17
CA VAL A 161 -13.54 8.11 -8.49
C VAL A 161 -13.58 8.37 -9.98
N SER A 162 -14.76 8.59 -10.55
CA SER A 162 -14.88 8.89 -11.98
C SER A 162 -14.39 10.30 -12.25
N SER A 163 -13.38 10.47 -13.11
CA SER A 163 -12.98 11.80 -13.54
C SER A 163 -14.05 12.39 -14.47
N LYS A 164 -14.56 13.59 -14.14
CA LYS A 164 -15.24 14.41 -15.13
C LYS A 164 -14.14 15.12 -15.92
N LYS A 165 -14.09 14.91 -17.24
CA LYS A 165 -13.12 15.55 -18.16
C LYS A 165 -13.30 17.09 -18.28
N LYS A 166 -13.39 17.82 -17.17
CA LYS A 166 -13.13 19.25 -17.15
C LYS A 166 -11.68 19.41 -16.73
N LYS A 167 -10.91 20.15 -17.53
CA LYS A 167 -9.59 20.62 -17.10
C LYS A 167 -9.74 21.20 -15.70
N GLY A 168 -8.99 20.69 -14.74
CA GLY A 168 -8.89 21.30 -13.42
C GLY A 168 -8.44 22.76 -13.56
N PRO A 169 -8.58 23.57 -12.50
CA PRO A 169 -8.11 24.94 -12.54
C PRO A 169 -6.63 24.98 -12.93
N ASP A 170 -6.25 25.92 -13.78
CA ASP A 170 -4.86 26.10 -14.25
C ASP A 170 -3.89 26.43 -13.09
N ASN A 171 -4.40 26.69 -11.89
CA ASN A 171 -3.66 27.12 -10.71
C ASN A 171 -4.01 26.27 -9.46
N PRO A 172 -3.03 25.65 -8.77
CA PRO A 172 -3.27 24.78 -7.61
C PRO A 172 -3.77 25.50 -6.34
N GLU A 173 -3.80 26.84 -6.32
CA GLU A 173 -4.40 27.64 -5.22
C GLU A 173 -5.92 27.81 -5.35
N ASP A 174 -6.51 27.45 -6.50
CA ASP A 174 -7.96 27.52 -6.75
C ASP A 174 -8.70 26.30 -6.19
N ILE A 175 -8.29 25.79 -5.03
CA ILE A 175 -8.93 24.66 -4.33
C ILE A 175 -10.42 24.91 -4.08
N HIS A 176 -10.84 26.17 -3.95
CA HIS A 176 -12.23 26.58 -3.81
C HIS A 176 -13.07 26.46 -5.10
N THR A 177 -12.44 26.23 -6.26
CA THR A 177 -13.13 26.00 -7.55
C THR A 177 -13.36 24.52 -7.84
N ILE A 178 -12.78 23.63 -7.02
CA ILE A 178 -12.99 22.18 -7.13
C ILE A 178 -14.44 21.89 -6.72
N ASP A 179 -15.26 21.45 -7.67
CA ASP A 179 -16.58 20.92 -7.37
C ASP A 179 -16.40 19.65 -6.54
N SER A 180 -16.60 19.75 -5.21
CA SER A 180 -16.44 18.60 -4.29
C SER A 180 -17.36 17.43 -4.66
N CYS A 181 -18.40 17.67 -5.46
CA CYS A 181 -19.24 16.62 -6.02
C CYS A 181 -18.52 15.71 -7.03
N GLU A 182 -17.32 16.08 -7.50
CA GLU A 182 -16.49 15.24 -8.38
C GLU A 182 -15.76 14.12 -7.61
N TYR A 183 -15.65 14.25 -6.28
CA TYR A 183 -14.92 13.32 -5.41
C TYR A 183 -15.83 12.45 -4.53
N ILE A 184 -17.13 12.41 -4.81
CA ILE A 184 -18.06 11.56 -4.04
C ILE A 184 -18.11 10.14 -4.61
N TRP A 185 -18.49 9.18 -3.78
CA TRP A 185 -18.75 7.80 -4.25
C TRP A 185 -20.20 7.56 -4.60
N GLU A 186 -21.13 8.24 -3.92
CA GLU A 186 -22.56 8.10 -4.08
C GLU A 186 -23.29 9.43 -3.83
N ALA A 187 -24.52 9.53 -4.33
CA ALA A 187 -25.41 10.65 -4.02
C ALA A 187 -25.77 10.69 -2.53
N GLY A 188 -26.03 11.89 -2.02
CA GLY A 188 -26.37 12.10 -0.61
C GLY A 188 -26.67 13.55 -0.27
N VAL A 189 -26.57 13.89 1.02
CA VAL A 189 -26.79 15.26 1.49
C VAL A 189 -25.71 16.16 0.88
N GLY A 190 -26.12 17.16 0.09
CA GLY A 190 -25.21 18.08 -0.60
C GLY A 190 -24.88 17.68 -2.05
N CYS A 191 -25.24 16.47 -2.51
CA CYS A 191 -25.12 16.10 -3.92
C CYS A 191 -26.23 15.13 -4.36
N ALA A 192 -27.15 15.62 -5.18
CA ALA A 192 -28.32 14.84 -5.62
C ALA A 192 -28.04 13.85 -6.77
N HIS A 193 -26.84 13.91 -7.38
CA HIS A 193 -26.51 13.11 -8.56
C HIS A 193 -25.46 12.07 -8.20
N SER A 194 -25.77 10.79 -8.40
CA SER A 194 -24.75 9.74 -8.25
C SER A 194 -23.73 9.85 -9.39
N PRO A 195 -22.43 9.67 -9.09
CA PRO A 195 -21.41 9.48 -10.11
C PRO A 195 -21.70 8.26 -10.98
N VAL A 196 -21.02 8.15 -12.12
CA VAL A 196 -21.11 6.97 -12.98
C VAL A 196 -20.56 5.76 -12.23
N HIS A 197 -21.37 4.72 -12.08
CA HIS A 197 -20.95 3.49 -11.43
C HIS A 197 -19.86 2.77 -12.24
N SER A 198 -18.74 2.46 -11.59
CA SER A 198 -17.61 1.73 -12.17
C SER A 198 -17.27 0.54 -11.27
N PRO A 199 -17.56 -0.71 -11.70
CA PRO A 199 -17.24 -1.90 -10.92
C PRO A 199 -15.76 -2.02 -10.58
N SER A 200 -14.88 -1.46 -11.43
CA SER A 200 -13.43 -1.41 -11.17
C SER A 200 -13.12 -0.50 -9.98
N ASN A 201 -13.70 0.71 -9.97
CA ASN A 201 -13.51 1.67 -8.89
C ASN A 201 -14.06 1.11 -7.57
N ASP A 202 -15.23 0.45 -7.59
CA ASP A 202 -15.81 -0.16 -6.40
C ASP A 202 -14.96 -1.29 -5.85
N ARG A 203 -14.35 -2.08 -6.75
CA ARG A 203 -13.38 -3.10 -6.35
C ARG A 203 -12.14 -2.48 -5.71
N HIS A 204 -11.58 -1.42 -6.29
CA HIS A 204 -10.43 -0.71 -5.73
C HIS A 204 -10.73 -0.12 -4.35
N ARG A 205 -11.85 0.62 -4.23
CA ARG A 205 -12.35 1.15 -2.94
C ARG A 205 -12.48 0.05 -1.90
N THR A 206 -13.08 -1.08 -2.27
CA THR A 206 -13.27 -2.23 -1.37
C THR A 206 -11.95 -2.80 -0.86
N GLU A 207 -10.94 -2.96 -1.72
CA GLU A 207 -9.62 -3.48 -1.30
C GLU A 207 -8.92 -2.48 -0.37
N ILE A 208 -8.97 -1.18 -0.68
CA ILE A 208 -8.37 -0.13 0.16
C ILE A 208 -9.05 -0.05 1.53
N LEU A 209 -10.39 -0.12 1.57
CA LEU A 209 -11.16 -0.10 2.82
C LEU A 209 -10.86 -1.34 3.68
N LYS A 210 -10.65 -2.52 3.08
CA LYS A 210 -10.19 -3.71 3.83
C LYS A 210 -8.83 -3.49 4.49
N LEU A 211 -7.91 -2.83 3.80
CA LEU A 211 -6.62 -2.49 4.40
C LEU A 211 -6.76 -1.48 5.54
N LEU A 212 -7.58 -0.44 5.36
CA LEU A 212 -7.87 0.51 6.44
C LEU A 212 -8.48 -0.19 7.66
N LEU A 213 -9.42 -1.11 7.44
CA LEU A 213 -9.98 -1.93 8.51
C LEU A 213 -8.88 -2.72 9.24
N ALA A 214 -7.97 -3.37 8.51
CA ALA A 214 -6.84 -4.09 9.09
C ALA A 214 -5.93 -3.17 9.92
N CYS A 215 -5.64 -1.96 9.44
CA CYS A 215 -4.85 -0.95 10.16
C CYS A 215 -5.52 -0.53 11.49
N PHE A 216 -6.85 -0.44 11.52
CA PHE A 216 -7.60 0.02 12.69
C PHE A 216 -8.06 -1.11 13.63
N SER A 217 -7.86 -2.37 13.25
CA SER A 217 -8.32 -3.53 14.02
C SER A 217 -7.21 -4.22 14.83
N GLU A 218 -6.16 -3.49 15.20
CA GLU A 218 -5.00 -4.02 15.93
C GLU A 218 -5.39 -4.84 17.17
N THR A 219 -6.37 -4.37 17.94
CA THR A 219 -6.85 -5.05 19.16
C THR A 219 -7.45 -6.44 18.91
N ILE A 220 -7.89 -6.74 17.68
CA ILE A 220 -8.46 -8.05 17.31
C ILE A 220 -7.35 -9.11 17.15
N TYR A 221 -6.11 -8.69 16.87
CA TYR A 221 -4.99 -9.59 16.60
C TYR A 221 -4.12 -9.86 17.83
N MET A 222 -4.24 -9.06 18.88
CA MET A 222 -3.50 -9.26 20.12
C MET A 222 -4.08 -10.45 20.91
N LYS A 223 -3.19 -11.26 21.51
CA LYS A 223 -3.63 -12.31 22.45
C LYS A 223 -4.27 -11.65 23.68
N PRO A 224 -5.34 -12.23 24.26
CA PRO A 224 -5.90 -11.76 25.52
C PRO A 224 -4.81 -11.71 26.60
N SER A 225 -4.77 -10.59 27.33
CA SER A 225 -3.88 -10.39 28.48
C SER A 225 -4.29 -11.24 29.68
#